data_AF-A0AA90TWA9-F1
#
_entry.id   AF-A0AA90TWA9-F1
#
_cell.length_a   1.000
_cell.length_b   1.000
_cell.length_c   1.000
_cell.angle_alpha   90.00
_cell.angle_beta   90.00
_cell.angle_gamma   90.00
#
_symmetry.space_group_name_H-M   'P 1'
#
loop_
_entity.id
_entity.type
_entity.pdbx_description
1 polymer ?
#
loop_
_entity_poly.entity_id
_entity_poly.type
_entity_poly.pdbx_seq_one_letter_code
_entity_poly.pdbx_strand_id
1 'polypeptide(L)'
;MSILSLALLSVILIGVVISAAIMMLPTNVRKRLKGLIDFTTTAPELLIIFLLQYMVIYIYKTYGIKLFQLYGGMSTQPYFLPVFVVSFLPALFLIQYLLKVFADEEVKDYVLLARAKGLSRGTIYFKHIMRNVIPLLLIHLKVIIWYILTNIIVVEYLFNINGYIVIVKSFYAKRIVPYIISLLLFAVPVILSQLLAWIVTIRMNRKEQNSL
;
A
#
# COMPACT_ATOMS: atom_id res chain seq x y z
N MET A 1 -8.73 -8.70 12.03
CA MET A 1 -9.28 -8.82 10.67
C MET A 1 -9.70 -7.48 10.09
N SER A 2 -10.49 -6.67 10.79
CA SER A 2 -10.94 -5.35 10.30
C SER A 2 -9.79 -4.39 9.97
N ILE A 3 -8.70 -4.41 10.75
CA ILE A 3 -7.53 -3.54 10.54
C ILE A 3 -6.82 -3.86 9.22
N LEU A 4 -6.63 -5.15 8.90
CA LEU A 4 -5.91 -5.56 7.69
C LEU A 4 -6.72 -5.26 6.42
N SER A 5 -8.03 -5.54 6.44
CA SER A 5 -8.89 -5.20 5.31
C SER A 5 -9.03 -3.69 5.11
N LEU A 6 -9.19 -2.92 6.19
CA LEU A 6 -9.18 -1.45 6.09
C LEU A 6 -7.83 -0.93 5.59
N ALA A 7 -6.72 -1.45 6.11
CA ALA A 7 -5.38 -1.03 5.69
C ALA A 7 -5.12 -1.33 4.21
N LEU A 8 -5.58 -2.48 3.72
CA LEU A 8 -5.44 -2.84 2.31
C LEU A 8 -6.26 -1.90 1.42
N LEU A 9 -7.51 -1.62 1.79
CA LEU A 9 -8.37 -0.69 1.06
C LEU A 9 -7.82 0.74 1.08
N SER A 10 -7.35 1.22 2.24
CA SER A 10 -6.75 2.55 2.35
C SER A 10 -5.47 2.65 1.54
N VAL A 11 -4.59 1.63 1.56
CA VAL A 11 -3.35 1.61 0.76
C VAL A 11 -3.66 1.70 -0.73
N ILE A 12 -4.59 0.90 -1.24
CA ILE A 12 -4.96 0.94 -2.66
C ILE A 12 -5.57 2.30 -3.00
N LEU A 13 -6.52 2.77 -2.20
CA LEU A 13 -7.21 4.05 -2.45
C LEU A 13 -6.21 5.21 -2.45
N ILE A 14 -5.40 5.33 -1.39
CA ILE A 14 -4.39 6.39 -1.24
C ILE A 14 -3.36 6.28 -2.36
N GLY A 15 -2.86 5.07 -2.64
CA GLY A 15 -1.83 4.87 -3.65
C GLY A 15 -2.29 5.23 -5.06
N VAL A 16 -3.50 4.81 -5.45
CA VAL A 16 -4.07 5.12 -6.76
C VAL A 16 -4.43 6.61 -6.87
N VAL A 17 -5.09 7.18 -5.85
CA VAL A 17 -5.50 8.60 -5.87
C VAL A 17 -4.30 9.53 -5.87
N ILE A 18 -3.31 9.30 -5.00
CA ILE A 18 -2.11 10.15 -4.93
C ILE A 18 -1.27 10.00 -6.19
N SER A 19 -1.08 8.77 -6.71
CA SER A 19 -0.31 8.59 -7.95
C SER A 19 -0.99 9.25 -9.15
N ALA A 20 -2.33 9.18 -9.25
CA ALA A 20 -3.11 9.90 -10.25
C ALA A 20 -2.98 11.43 -10.10
N ALA A 21 -3.08 11.96 -8.89
CA ALA A 21 -2.88 13.38 -8.62
C ALA A 21 -1.47 13.83 -9.02
N ILE A 22 -0.42 13.07 -8.66
CA ILE A 22 0.97 13.37 -9.03
C ILE A 22 1.17 13.33 -10.56
N MET A 23 0.49 12.41 -11.25
CA MET A 23 0.50 12.35 -12.71
C MET A 23 -0.21 13.54 -13.38
N MET A 24 -1.17 14.18 -12.72
CA MET A 24 -1.80 15.39 -13.26
C MET A 24 -0.95 16.66 -13.07
N LEU A 25 0.06 16.62 -12.20
CA LEU A 25 0.92 17.78 -11.92
C LEU A 25 1.93 18.08 -13.04
N PRO A 26 2.43 19.33 -13.12
CA PRO A 26 3.50 19.71 -14.04
C PRO A 26 4.75 18.84 -13.83
N THR A 27 5.49 18.60 -14.92
CA THR A 27 6.66 17.69 -14.93
C THR A 27 7.71 18.05 -13.89
N ASN A 28 7.91 19.34 -13.60
CA ASN A 28 8.86 19.82 -12.59
C ASN A 28 8.45 19.41 -11.17
N VAL A 29 7.18 19.60 -10.83
CA VAL A 29 6.63 19.25 -9.51
C VAL A 29 6.60 17.72 -9.36
N ARG A 30 6.18 17.02 -10.42
CA ARG A 30 6.17 15.54 -10.47
C ARG A 30 7.56 14.97 -10.17
N LYS A 31 8.63 15.49 -10.81
CA LYS A 31 10.01 15.04 -10.57
C LYS A 31 10.45 15.26 -9.12
N ARG A 32 10.13 16.41 -8.53
CA ARG A 32 10.44 16.70 -7.12
C ARG A 32 9.71 15.76 -6.17
N LEU A 33 8.40 15.59 -6.34
CA LEU A 33 7.60 14.68 -5.52
C LEU A 33 8.06 13.24 -5.66
N LYS A 34 8.35 12.78 -6.89
CA LYS A 34 8.92 11.45 -7.12
C LYS A 34 10.26 11.29 -6.40
N GLY A 35 11.14 12.29 -6.46
CA GLY A 35 12.41 12.28 -5.72
C GLY A 35 12.24 12.19 -4.20
N LEU A 36 11.26 12.91 -3.62
CA LEU A 36 10.94 12.82 -2.19
C LEU A 36 10.40 11.43 -1.80
N ILE A 37 9.53 10.86 -2.64
CA ILE A 37 8.98 9.51 -2.42
C ILE A 37 10.11 8.49 -2.51
N ASP A 38 10.93 8.55 -3.57
CA ASP A 38 12.07 7.66 -3.77
C ASP A 38 13.04 7.73 -2.58
N PHE A 39 13.40 8.94 -2.12
CA PHE A 39 14.23 9.14 -0.93
C PHE A 39 13.60 8.51 0.33
N THR A 40 12.30 8.72 0.55
CA THR A 40 11.60 8.15 1.71
C THR A 40 11.60 6.62 1.64
N THR A 41 11.34 6.04 0.46
CA THR A 41 11.35 4.57 0.27
C THR A 41 12.74 3.94 0.32
N THR A 42 13.80 4.72 0.20
CA THR A 42 15.18 4.21 0.27
C THR A 42 15.65 4.06 1.72
N ALA A 43 15.06 4.82 2.65
CA ALA A 43 15.40 4.71 4.07
C ALA A 43 14.90 3.38 4.66
N PRO A 44 15.60 2.83 5.68
CA PRO A 44 15.13 1.63 6.36
C PRO A 44 13.73 1.83 6.95
N GLU A 45 12.81 0.92 6.64
CA GLU A 45 11.39 1.02 7.02
C GLU A 45 11.21 1.24 8.53
N LEU A 46 11.98 0.50 9.34
CA LEU A 46 11.97 0.62 10.80
C LEU A 46 12.28 2.06 11.24
N LEU A 47 13.26 2.72 10.61
CA LEU A 47 13.62 4.10 10.93
C LEU A 47 12.45 5.05 10.66
N ILE A 48 11.76 4.88 9.53
CA ILE A 48 10.60 5.69 9.17
C ILE A 48 9.46 5.51 10.19
N ILE A 49 9.18 4.26 10.58
CA ILE A 49 8.16 3.96 11.59
C ILE A 49 8.52 4.60 12.93
N PHE A 50 9.78 4.51 13.37
CA PHE A 50 10.25 5.15 14.59
C PHE A 50 10.13 6.69 14.53
N LEU A 51 10.52 7.32 13.42
CA LEU A 51 10.38 8.77 13.25
C LEU A 51 8.92 9.22 13.24
N LEU A 52 8.04 8.48 12.56
CA LEU A 52 6.60 8.74 12.56
C LEU A 52 6.02 8.60 13.97
N GLN A 53 6.39 7.54 14.70
CA GLN A 53 5.96 7.34 16.08
C GLN A 53 6.44 8.49 16.99
N TYR A 54 7.72 8.89 16.87
CA TYR A 54 8.27 10.01 17.62
C TYR A 54 7.54 11.33 17.31
N MET A 55 7.28 11.62 16.03
CA MET A 55 6.53 12.81 15.61
C MET A 55 5.14 12.84 16.24
N VAL A 56 4.42 11.71 16.24
CA VAL A 56 3.08 11.61 16.81
C VAL A 56 3.10 11.88 18.32
N ILE A 57 4.06 11.29 19.04
CA ILE A 57 4.24 11.51 20.48
C ILE A 57 4.58 12.98 20.77
N TYR A 58 5.44 13.59 19.96
CA TYR A 58 5.84 14.98 20.11
C TYR A 58 4.66 15.96 19.92
N ILE A 59 3.85 15.76 18.87
CA ILE A 59 2.64 16.56 18.62
C ILE A 59 1.66 16.40 19.78
N TYR A 60 1.44 15.18 20.26
CA TYR A 60 0.57 14.90 21.39
C TYR A 60 1.01 15.66 22.65
N LYS A 61 2.30 15.64 22.97
CA LYS A 61 2.86 16.32 24.15
C LYS A 61 2.79 17.84 24.05
N THR A 62 2.91 18.40 22.85
CA THR A 62 2.99 19.85 22.62
C THR A 62 1.62 20.51 22.57
N TYR A 63 0.68 19.91 21.85
CA TYR A 63 -0.63 20.53 21.61
C TYR A 63 -1.71 20.08 22.60
N GLY A 64 -1.44 19.05 23.42
CA GLY A 64 -2.43 18.51 24.37
C GLY A 64 -3.67 17.90 23.72
N ILE A 65 -3.71 17.88 22.38
CA ILE A 65 -4.81 17.32 21.63
C ILE A 65 -4.69 15.80 21.67
N LYS A 66 -5.57 15.15 22.44
CA LYS A 66 -5.85 13.71 22.36
C LYS A 66 -6.58 13.35 21.05
N LEU A 67 -6.08 13.83 19.91
CA LEU A 67 -6.52 13.35 18.59
C LEU A 67 -6.27 11.84 18.45
N PHE A 68 -5.37 11.30 19.28
CA PHE A 68 -4.78 9.98 19.16
C PHE A 68 -4.67 9.31 20.55
N GLN A 69 -5.67 8.53 20.99
CA GLN A 69 -5.47 7.71 22.20
C GLN A 69 -4.49 6.58 21.85
N LEU A 70 -3.28 6.66 22.41
CA LEU A 70 -2.23 5.65 22.24
C LEU A 70 -2.53 4.34 23.00
N TYR A 71 -3.57 4.34 23.86
CA TYR A 71 -4.00 3.20 24.66
C TYR A 71 -5.53 3.07 24.60
N GLY A 72 -6.01 1.92 24.14
CA GLY A 72 -7.44 1.60 24.09
C GLY A 72 -7.99 1.25 25.48
N GLY A 73 -8.77 2.16 26.06
CA GLY A 73 -9.74 1.88 27.11
C GLY A 73 -11.12 1.51 26.52
N MET A 74 -11.89 0.71 27.26
CA MET A 74 -13.04 -0.13 26.86
C MET A 74 -14.26 0.49 26.11
N SER A 75 -14.24 1.67 25.49
CA SER A 75 -15.48 2.16 24.82
C SER A 75 -15.36 2.92 23.50
N THR A 76 -14.21 3.51 23.15
CA THR A 76 -14.04 4.13 21.82
C THR A 76 -12.58 4.02 21.36
N GLN A 77 -12.22 2.89 20.74
CA GLN A 77 -10.84 2.66 20.27
C GLN A 77 -10.53 3.52 19.04
N PRO A 78 -9.55 4.44 19.07
CA PRO A 78 -9.18 5.21 17.89
C PRO A 78 -8.27 4.35 17.00
N TYR A 79 -8.88 3.52 16.17
CA TYR A 79 -8.19 2.70 15.16
C TYR A 79 -7.47 3.51 14.07
N PHE A 80 -7.69 4.83 14.00
CA PHE A 80 -7.22 5.67 12.89
C PHE A 80 -5.70 5.79 12.81
N LEU A 81 -5.02 6.06 13.93
CA LEU A 81 -3.57 6.27 13.92
C LEU A 81 -2.77 5.00 13.55
N PRO A 82 -3.04 3.83 14.16
CA PRO A 82 -2.34 2.61 13.80
C PRO A 82 -2.64 2.22 12.35
N VAL A 83 -3.89 2.37 11.89
CA VAL A 83 -4.24 2.13 10.49
C VAL A 83 -3.47 3.09 9.57
N PHE A 84 -3.36 4.37 9.92
CA PHE A 84 -2.59 5.33 9.12
C PHE A 84 -1.11 4.95 9.03
N VAL A 85 -0.45 4.64 10.15
CA VAL A 85 0.97 4.27 10.17
C VAL A 85 1.20 2.95 9.43
N VAL A 86 0.35 1.93 9.64
CA VAL A 86 0.41 0.67 8.90
C VAL A 86 0.20 0.87 7.41
N SER A 87 -0.66 1.82 7.01
CA SER A 87 -0.98 2.07 5.60
C SER A 87 0.02 2.98 4.90
N PHE A 88 0.69 3.88 5.64
CA PHE A 88 1.52 4.93 5.06
C PHE A 88 2.71 4.38 4.27
N LEU A 89 3.48 3.45 4.86
CA LEU A 89 4.65 2.86 4.20
C LEU A 89 4.26 2.04 2.95
N PRO A 90 3.31 1.07 3.03
CA PRO A 90 2.85 0.35 1.85
C PRO A 90 2.24 1.26 0.78
N ALA A 91 1.58 2.35 1.17
CA ALA A 91 1.05 3.34 0.23
C ALA A 91 2.17 4.08 -0.50
N LEU A 92 3.23 4.52 0.19
CA LEU A 92 4.40 5.13 -0.45
C LEU A 92 5.06 4.17 -1.45
N PHE A 93 5.20 2.90 -1.06
CA PHE A 93 5.72 1.87 -1.96
C PHE A 93 4.83 1.68 -3.20
N LEU A 94 3.50 1.63 -3.03
CA LEU A 94 2.56 1.55 -4.14
C LEU A 94 2.63 2.77 -5.05
N ILE A 95 2.72 3.98 -4.49
CA ILE A 95 2.83 5.23 -5.28
C ILE A 95 4.12 5.20 -6.08
N GLN A 96 5.25 4.86 -5.46
CA GLN A 96 6.54 4.75 -6.13
C GLN A 96 6.46 3.78 -7.32
N TYR A 97 5.86 2.62 -7.08
CA TYR A 97 5.66 1.60 -8.10
C TYR A 97 4.82 2.12 -9.26
N LEU A 98 3.64 2.68 -8.98
CA LEU A 98 2.73 3.19 -9.99
C LEU A 98 3.36 4.35 -10.80
N LEU A 99 4.11 5.24 -10.15
CA LEU A 99 4.81 6.32 -10.85
C LEU A 99 5.90 5.82 -11.79
N LYS A 100 6.55 4.68 -11.49
CA LYS A 100 7.49 4.03 -12.42
C LYS A 100 6.73 3.42 -13.60
N VAL A 101 5.71 2.62 -13.32
CA VAL A 101 4.87 1.98 -14.35
C VAL A 101 4.25 3.00 -15.31
N PHE A 102 3.67 4.09 -14.78
CA PHE A 102 3.08 5.14 -15.61
C PHE A 102 4.14 5.84 -16.47
N ALA A 103 5.35 6.05 -15.96
CA ALA A 103 6.43 6.62 -16.75
C ALA A 103 6.85 5.68 -17.89
N ASP A 104 6.86 4.37 -17.65
CA ASP A 104 7.17 3.36 -18.68
C ASP A 104 6.06 3.30 -19.75
N GLU A 105 4.79 3.43 -19.35
CA GLU A 105 3.65 3.50 -20.28
C GLU A 105 3.62 4.79 -21.11
N GLU A 106 4.04 5.92 -20.54
CA GLU A 106 4.04 7.22 -21.23
C GLU A 106 4.92 7.27 -22.49
N VAL A 107 5.91 6.36 -22.60
CA VAL A 107 6.89 6.28 -23.71
C VAL A 107 6.44 5.32 -24.82
N LYS A 108 5.38 4.53 -24.62
CA LYS A 108 4.92 3.54 -25.61
C LYS A 108 4.27 4.18 -26.85
N ASP A 109 4.36 3.49 -27.99
CA ASP A 109 3.89 3.97 -29.29
C ASP A 109 2.40 4.34 -29.32
N TYR A 110 1.55 3.61 -28.60
CA TYR A 110 0.12 3.93 -28.53
C TYR A 110 -0.14 5.30 -27.88
N VAL A 111 0.72 5.73 -26.94
CA VAL A 111 0.65 7.06 -26.31
C VAL A 111 1.13 8.13 -27.28
N LEU A 112 2.20 7.86 -28.04
CA LEU A 112 2.70 8.77 -29.08
C LEU A 112 1.63 9.01 -30.15
N LEU A 113 0.99 7.95 -30.64
CA LEU A 113 -0.12 8.01 -31.59
C LEU A 113 -1.31 8.81 -31.03
N ALA A 114 -1.65 8.59 -29.75
CA ALA A 114 -2.72 9.33 -29.09
C ALA A 114 -2.42 10.83 -28.98
N ARG A 115 -1.17 11.21 -28.70
CA ARG A 115 -0.74 12.62 -28.71
C ARG A 115 -0.75 13.22 -30.12
N ALA A 116 -0.30 12.47 -31.13
CA ALA A 116 -0.33 12.91 -32.52
C ALA A 116 -1.76 13.18 -33.03
N LYS A 117 -2.74 12.43 -32.49
CA LYS A 117 -4.18 12.67 -32.72
C LYS A 117 -4.75 13.88 -31.96
N GLY A 118 -3.93 14.63 -31.21
CA GLY A 118 -4.36 15.82 -30.47
C GLY A 118 -5.12 15.56 -29.17
N LEU A 119 -5.09 14.33 -28.63
CA LEU A 119 -5.78 14.03 -27.37
C LEU A 119 -5.13 14.74 -26.18
N SER A 120 -5.95 15.25 -25.27
CA SER A 120 -5.46 15.88 -24.04
C SER A 120 -4.71 14.88 -23.15
N ARG A 121 -3.72 15.35 -22.38
CA ARG A 121 -2.95 14.49 -21.46
C ARG A 121 -3.84 13.73 -20.48
N GLY A 122 -4.90 14.36 -19.96
CA GLY A 122 -5.85 13.72 -19.04
C GLY A 122 -6.63 12.59 -19.72
N THR A 123 -7.09 12.81 -20.96
CA THR A 123 -7.79 11.77 -21.74
C THR A 123 -6.87 10.58 -22.01
N ILE A 124 -5.62 10.83 -22.39
CA ILE A 124 -4.61 9.78 -22.61
C ILE A 124 -4.40 8.97 -21.32
N TYR A 125 -4.24 9.65 -20.19
CA TYR A 125 -4.03 9.01 -18.91
C TYR A 125 -5.18 8.11 -18.48
N PHE A 126 -6.40 8.65 -18.36
CA PHE A 126 -7.54 7.91 -17.81
C PHE A 126 -8.09 6.86 -18.79
N LYS A 127 -8.08 7.13 -20.10
CA LYS A 127 -8.70 6.23 -21.09
C LYS A 127 -7.74 5.18 -21.64
N HIS A 128 -6.46 5.50 -21.77
CA HIS A 128 -5.47 4.61 -22.39
C HIS A 128 -4.50 4.02 -21.37
N ILE A 129 -3.75 4.86 -20.65
CA ILE A 129 -2.70 4.40 -19.72
C ILE A 129 -3.30 3.61 -18.56
N MET A 130 -4.30 4.15 -17.85
CA MET A 130 -4.93 3.50 -16.70
C MET A 130 -5.48 2.12 -17.04
N ARG A 131 -6.12 1.99 -18.20
CA ARG A 131 -6.66 0.70 -18.66
C ARG A 131 -5.56 -0.36 -18.83
N ASN A 132 -4.35 0.05 -19.21
CA ASN A 132 -3.22 -0.86 -19.36
C ASN A 132 -2.50 -1.16 -18.03
N VAL A 133 -2.56 -0.23 -17.07
CA VAL A 133 -1.90 -0.39 -15.76
C VAL A 133 -2.74 -1.18 -14.76
N ILE A 134 -4.07 -1.18 -14.84
CA ILE A 134 -4.95 -1.92 -13.91
C ILE A 134 -4.56 -3.41 -13.77
N PRO A 135 -4.34 -4.18 -14.86
CA PRO A 135 -3.91 -5.57 -14.75
C PRO A 135 -2.59 -5.73 -13.98
N LEU A 136 -1.65 -4.82 -14.21
CA LEU A 136 -0.36 -4.82 -13.56
C LEU A 136 -0.48 -4.47 -12.05
N LEU A 137 -1.37 -3.54 -11.70
CA LEU A 137 -1.72 -3.24 -10.31
C LEU A 137 -2.27 -4.48 -9.59
N LEU A 138 -3.19 -5.23 -10.24
CA LEU A 138 -3.76 -6.46 -9.67
C LEU A 138 -2.68 -7.53 -9.38
N ILE A 139 -1.70 -7.67 -10.27
CA ILE A 139 -0.56 -8.58 -10.05
C ILE A 139 0.30 -8.10 -8.87
N HIS A 140 0.46 -6.79 -8.71
CA HIS A 140 1.23 -6.20 -7.62
C HIS A 140 0.54 -6.24 -6.25
N LEU A 141 -0.78 -6.44 -6.18
CA LEU A 141 -1.50 -6.55 -4.91
C LEU A 141 -0.92 -7.63 -3.98
N LYS A 142 -0.41 -8.74 -4.54
CA LYS A 142 0.25 -9.79 -3.75
C LYS A 142 1.44 -9.26 -2.95
N VAL A 143 2.25 -8.39 -3.57
CA VAL A 143 3.45 -7.82 -2.95
C VAL A 143 3.04 -6.85 -1.83
N ILE A 144 1.99 -6.05 -2.06
CA ILE A 144 1.47 -5.12 -1.07
C ILE A 144 0.91 -5.86 0.15
N ILE A 145 0.22 -6.97 -0.05
CA ILE A 145 -0.30 -7.81 1.03
C ILE A 145 0.85 -8.35 1.89
N TRP A 146 1.90 -8.89 1.26
CA TRP A 146 3.13 -9.30 1.96
C TRP A 146 3.76 -8.17 2.77
N TYR A 147 3.80 -6.98 2.17
CA TYR A 147 4.38 -5.80 2.79
C TYR A 147 3.59 -5.35 4.03
N ILE A 148 2.26 -5.31 3.94
CA ILE A 148 1.35 -4.99 5.06
C ILE A 148 1.49 -6.03 6.18
N LEU A 149 1.55 -7.32 5.84
CA LEU A 149 1.68 -8.41 6.82
C LEU A 149 3.01 -8.34 7.60
N THR A 150 4.08 -7.87 6.96
CA THR A 150 5.36 -7.67 7.64
C THR A 150 5.31 -6.43 8.55
N ASN A 151 4.73 -5.32 8.05
CA ASN A 151 4.66 -4.05 8.76
C ASN A 151 3.69 -4.06 9.95
N ILE A 152 2.59 -4.80 9.87
CA ILE A 152 1.58 -4.84 10.95
C ILE A 152 2.15 -5.37 12.27
N ILE A 153 3.07 -6.34 12.23
CA ILE A 153 3.71 -6.90 13.43
C ILE A 153 4.58 -5.84 14.12
N VAL A 154 5.37 -5.09 13.34
CA VAL A 154 6.22 -4.02 13.86
C VAL A 154 5.37 -2.92 14.49
N VAL A 155 4.30 -2.51 13.82
CA VAL A 155 3.41 -1.45 14.33
C VAL A 155 2.65 -1.91 15.58
N GLU A 156 2.14 -3.14 15.61
CA GLU A 156 1.47 -3.68 16.81
C GLU A 156 2.41 -3.74 18.02
N TYR A 157 3.67 -4.12 17.80
CA TYR A 157 4.69 -4.11 18.84
C TYR A 157 4.97 -2.69 19.34
N LEU A 158 5.25 -1.76 18.43
CA LEU A 158 5.66 -0.39 18.76
C LEU A 158 4.56 0.45 19.41
N PHE A 159 3.31 0.24 19.01
CA PHE A 159 2.15 0.94 19.58
C PHE A 159 1.49 0.17 20.73
N ASN A 160 2.04 -0.98 21.12
CA ASN A 160 1.50 -1.86 22.16
C ASN A 160 0.02 -2.20 21.94
N ILE A 161 -0.35 -2.50 20.70
CA ILE A 161 -1.71 -2.85 20.31
C ILE A 161 -1.83 -4.36 20.24
N ASN A 162 -2.88 -4.87 20.89
CA ASN A 162 -3.18 -6.28 20.91
C ASN A 162 -3.89 -6.70 19.61
N GLY A 163 -3.11 -7.18 18.64
CA GLY A 163 -3.63 -7.75 17.39
C GLY A 163 -3.03 -9.13 17.10
N TYR A 164 -2.42 -9.29 15.92
CA TYR A 164 -1.75 -10.52 15.52
C TYR A 164 -0.60 -10.93 16.46
N ILE A 165 0.10 -9.97 17.06
CA ILE A 165 1.24 -10.22 17.94
C ILE A 165 0.87 -10.97 19.22
N VAL A 166 -0.36 -10.80 19.73
CA VAL A 166 -0.86 -11.54 20.91
C VAL A 166 -1.02 -13.02 20.58
N ILE A 167 -1.41 -13.32 19.34
CA ILE A 167 -1.59 -14.68 18.89
C ILE A 167 -0.23 -15.34 18.65
N VAL A 168 0.75 -14.60 18.11
CA VAL A 168 2.14 -15.07 18.05
C VAL A 168 2.71 -15.31 19.45
N LYS A 169 2.45 -14.44 20.44
CA LYS A 169 2.87 -14.68 21.83
C LYS A 169 2.24 -15.93 22.46
N SER A 170 1.03 -16.31 22.03
CA SER A 170 0.37 -17.55 22.49
C SER A 170 1.09 -18.84 22.07
N PHE A 171 1.96 -18.77 21.04
CA PHE A 171 2.88 -19.86 20.68
C PHE A 171 3.82 -20.22 21.82
N TYR A 172 4.41 -19.21 22.48
CA TYR A 172 5.30 -19.42 23.63
C TYR A 172 4.58 -20.03 24.83
N ALA A 173 3.26 -19.86 24.91
CA ALA A 173 2.42 -20.46 25.94
C ALA A 173 2.00 -21.93 25.65
N LYS A 174 2.59 -22.57 24.61
CA LYS A 174 2.31 -23.96 24.18
C LYS A 174 0.83 -24.25 23.88
N ARG A 175 0.02 -23.25 23.54
CA ARG A 175 -1.38 -23.46 23.14
C ARG A 175 -1.43 -23.73 21.63
N ILE A 176 -1.69 -24.98 21.27
CA ILE A 176 -1.69 -25.45 19.87
C ILE A 176 -2.82 -24.82 19.03
N VAL A 177 -4.02 -24.69 19.59
CA VAL A 177 -5.20 -24.21 18.85
C VAL A 177 -5.08 -22.74 18.39
N PRO A 178 -4.72 -21.76 19.27
CA PRO A 178 -4.50 -20.37 18.85
C PRO A 178 -3.39 -20.21 17.80
N TYR A 179 -2.35 -21.05 17.86
CA TYR A 179 -1.25 -21.04 16.91
C TYR A 179 -1.70 -21.44 15.49
N ILE A 180 -2.42 -22.56 15.35
CA ILE A 180 -2.92 -23.01 14.05
C ILE A 180 -3.86 -21.95 13.43
N ILE A 181 -4.73 -21.35 14.26
CA ILE A 181 -5.62 -20.28 13.82
C ILE A 181 -4.83 -19.08 13.30
N SER A 182 -3.76 -18.65 13.97
CA SER A 182 -2.97 -17.50 13.50
C SER A 182 -2.18 -17.80 12.23
N LEU A 183 -1.63 -19.01 12.08
CA LEU A 183 -0.97 -19.44 10.85
C LEU A 183 -1.96 -19.37 9.65
N LEU A 184 -3.16 -19.92 9.82
CA LEU A 184 -4.20 -19.88 8.79
C LEU A 184 -4.62 -18.45 8.45
N LEU A 185 -4.75 -17.58 9.45
CA LEU A 185 -5.10 -16.18 9.25
C LEU A 185 -4.05 -15.38 8.47
N PHE A 186 -2.76 -15.74 8.56
CA PHE A 186 -1.70 -15.17 7.72
C PHE A 186 -1.66 -15.81 6.32
N ALA A 187 -1.79 -17.13 6.24
CA ALA A 187 -1.63 -17.88 5.00
C ALA A 187 -2.76 -17.64 4.00
N VAL A 188 -4.02 -17.57 4.46
CA VAL A 188 -5.19 -17.48 3.57
C VAL A 188 -5.18 -16.23 2.69
N PRO A 189 -4.99 -14.99 3.21
CA PRO A 189 -4.92 -13.78 2.37
C PRO A 189 -3.79 -13.84 1.34
N VAL A 190 -2.64 -14.39 1.71
CA VAL A 190 -1.49 -14.54 0.83
C VAL A 190 -1.81 -15.48 -0.32
N ILE A 191 -2.34 -16.67 -0.02
CA ILE A 191 -2.70 -17.68 -1.03
C ILE A 191 -3.75 -17.11 -2.00
N LEU A 192 -4.79 -16.46 -1.48
CA LEU A 192 -5.82 -15.83 -2.31
C LEU A 192 -5.25 -14.76 -3.24
N SER A 193 -4.34 -13.92 -2.73
CA SER A 193 -3.70 -12.90 -3.56
C SER A 193 -2.81 -13.49 -4.66
N GLN A 194 -2.13 -14.60 -4.38
CA GLN A 194 -1.29 -15.30 -5.34
C GLN A 194 -2.13 -15.94 -6.44
N LEU A 195 -3.25 -16.56 -6.09
CA LEU A 195 -4.20 -17.14 -7.04
C LEU A 195 -4.79 -16.06 -7.96
N LEU A 196 -5.21 -14.92 -7.39
CA LEU A 196 -5.71 -13.79 -8.17
C LEU A 196 -4.67 -13.28 -9.16
N ALA A 197 -3.43 -13.06 -8.71
CA ALA A 197 -2.34 -12.61 -9.57
C ALA A 197 -2.08 -13.61 -10.72
N TRP A 198 -2.04 -14.92 -10.41
CA TRP A 198 -1.85 -15.97 -11.41
C TRP A 198 -2.95 -15.99 -12.47
N ILE A 199 -4.22 -15.87 -12.07
CA ILE A 199 -5.37 -15.80 -13.00
C ILE A 199 -5.24 -14.58 -13.93
N VAL A 200 -4.85 -13.43 -13.39
CA VAL A 200 -4.67 -12.20 -14.19
C VAL A 200 -3.53 -12.35 -15.18
N THR A 201 -2.38 -12.90 -14.75
CA THR A 201 -1.24 -13.15 -15.63
C THR A 201 -1.62 -14.07 -16.80
N ILE A 202 -2.37 -15.15 -16.55
CA ILE A 202 -2.84 -16.05 -17.62
C ILE A 202 -3.72 -15.33 -18.63
N ARG A 203 -4.63 -14.48 -18.16
CA ARG A 203 -5.51 -13.70 -19.03
C ARG A 203 -4.75 -12.68 -19.88
N MET A 204 -3.66 -12.10 -19.35
CA MET A 204 -2.80 -11.20 -20.10
C MET A 204 -2.05 -11.94 -21.21
N ASN A 205 -1.38 -13.05 -20.88
CA ASN A 205 -0.61 -13.83 -21.86
C ASN A 205 -1.51 -14.37 -23.00
N ARG A 206 -2.76 -14.75 -22.69
CA ARG A 206 -3.74 -15.16 -23.71
C ARG A 206 -4.14 -14.04 -24.66
N LYS A 207 -4.17 -12.78 -24.21
CA LYS A 207 -4.49 -11.64 -25.09
C LYS A 207 -3.35 -11.31 -26.04
N GLU A 208 -2.12 -11.38 -25.57
CA GLU A 208 -0.93 -11.15 -26.40
C GLU A 208 -0.80 -12.22 -27.49
N GLN A 209 -1.05 -13.49 -27.15
CA GLN A 209 -1.05 -14.60 -28.12
C GLN A 209 -2.15 -14.50 -29.18
N ASN A 210 -3.30 -13.91 -28.85
CA ASN A 210 -4.42 -13.75 -29.80
C ASN A 210 -4.29 -12.48 -30.68
N SER A 211 -3.28 -11.64 -30.44
CA SER A 211 -3.01 -10.41 -31.21
C SER A 211 -1.86 -10.54 -32.21
N LEU A 212 -1.23 -11.73 -32.27
CA LEU A 212 -0.26 -12.16 -33.27
C LEU A 212 -0.94 -13.05 -34.31
#